data_AF-A0A955BHY4-F1
#
_entry.id   AF-A0A955BHY4-F1
#
_cell.length_a   1.000
_cell.length_b   1.000
_cell.length_c   1.000
_cell.angle_alpha   90.00
_cell.angle_beta   90.00
_cell.angle_gamma   90.00
#
_symmetry.space_group_name_H-M   'P 1'
#
loop_
_entity.id
_entity.type
_entity.pdbx_description
1 polymer ?
#
loop_
_entity_poly.entity_id
_entity_poly.type
_entity_poly.pdbx_seq_one_letter_code
_entity_poly.pdbx_strand_id
1 'polypeptide(L)'
;LHGEVRPVQAACFPPLAINIERQMTSEPHLRPLYDAADTMLAEPGVLSNSILLGFPYADVAEMGSATLVVADNDSALAADGANRLGERMWQMQQSFVAQLVEIDEAIDRALASPGPACLLEMGDNVGGGSPADSTFLAAALHRRRVADSFVCLFDPNSVEQARRAGVGARLRMTVGGKSDDQHGQPIADEFTVLGLYEGRFHEPQPRHGGFTNYDQGATAIVRCNAGLTVMLTSRRMPPFSLRQLTSCGLEPTQFRILVAKGVNA
;
A
#
# COMPACT_ATOMS: atom_id res chain seq x y z
N LEU A 1 21.13 -10.63 29.59
CA LEU A 1 20.90 -10.27 31.02
C LEU A 1 21.78 -11.09 31.98
N HIS A 2 22.09 -12.35 31.68
CA HIS A 2 22.99 -13.19 32.50
C HIS A 2 24.50 -12.86 32.35
N GLY A 3 24.89 -11.94 31.46
CA GLY A 3 26.29 -11.53 31.27
C GLY A 3 27.14 -12.49 30.43
N GLU A 4 26.51 -13.48 29.79
CA GLU A 4 27.17 -14.51 28.98
C GLU A 4 27.71 -13.99 27.64
N VAL A 5 27.15 -12.89 27.14
CA VAL A 5 27.57 -12.19 25.92
C VAL A 5 27.77 -10.70 26.23
N ARG A 6 28.69 -10.06 25.52
CA ARG A 6 28.98 -8.63 25.54
C ARG A 6 28.70 -8.05 24.15
N PRO A 7 27.43 -7.77 23.82
CA PRO A 7 27.05 -7.35 22.48
C PRO A 7 27.69 -6.01 22.12
N VAL A 8 28.32 -5.97 20.94
CA VAL A 8 28.79 -4.76 20.26
C VAL A 8 28.16 -4.72 18.88
N GLN A 9 27.90 -3.52 18.36
CA GLN A 9 27.20 -3.35 17.10
C GLN A 9 27.92 -2.37 16.18
N ALA A 10 27.78 -2.60 14.87
CA ALA A 10 28.20 -1.67 13.83
C ALA A 10 27.14 -1.63 12.72
N ALA A 11 27.07 -0.49 12.04
CA ALA A 11 26.13 -0.27 10.95
C ALA A 11 26.84 0.25 9.70
N CYS A 12 26.29 -0.08 8.53
CA CYS A 12 26.68 0.47 7.25
C CYS A 12 25.48 1.22 6.64
N PHE A 13 25.74 2.38 6.04
CA PHE A 13 24.72 3.27 5.47
C PHE A 13 24.99 3.48 3.98
N PRO A 14 24.68 2.50 3.11
CA PRO A 14 24.85 2.67 1.68
C PRO A 14 23.96 3.82 1.16
N PRO A 15 24.47 4.70 0.27
CA PRO A 15 23.75 5.89 -0.17
C PRO A 15 22.71 5.56 -1.24
N LEU A 16 21.72 4.73 -0.89
CA LEU A 16 20.65 4.30 -1.78
C LEU A 16 19.29 4.40 -1.09
N ALA A 17 18.24 4.58 -1.90
CA ALA A 17 16.86 4.46 -1.50
C ALA A 17 16.20 3.35 -2.33
N ILE A 18 15.44 2.48 -1.67
CA ILE A 18 14.75 1.35 -2.30
C ILE A 18 13.30 1.76 -2.55
N ASN A 19 12.85 1.69 -3.81
CA ASN A 19 11.45 1.96 -4.11
C ASN A 19 10.54 0.99 -3.34
N ILE A 20 9.41 1.48 -2.83
CA ILE A 20 8.50 0.68 -1.99
C ILE A 20 8.01 -0.59 -2.69
N GLU A 21 7.83 -0.57 -4.02
CA GLU A 21 7.47 -1.76 -4.83
C GLU A 21 8.51 -2.86 -4.71
N ARG A 22 9.77 -2.49 -4.47
CA ARG A 22 10.89 -3.40 -4.36
C ARG A 22 11.18 -3.83 -2.93
N GLN A 23 10.32 -3.55 -1.95
CA GLN A 23 10.58 -3.88 -0.54
C GLN A 23 9.98 -5.22 -0.06
N MET A 24 9.29 -5.98 -0.91
CA MET A 24 8.78 -7.31 -0.53
C MET A 24 9.93 -8.32 -0.38
N THR A 25 10.19 -8.75 0.86
CA THR A 25 11.39 -9.54 1.20
C THR A 25 11.41 -10.96 0.61
N SER A 26 10.26 -11.50 0.24
CA SER A 26 10.14 -12.81 -0.42
C SER A 26 10.39 -12.79 -1.93
N GLU A 27 10.46 -11.60 -2.55
CA GLU A 27 10.62 -11.47 -3.99
C GLU A 27 12.09 -11.74 -4.44
N PRO A 28 12.29 -12.29 -5.66
CA PRO A 28 13.62 -12.70 -6.14
C PRO A 28 14.66 -11.57 -6.19
N HIS A 29 14.25 -10.31 -6.35
CA HIS A 29 15.18 -9.18 -6.42
C HIS A 29 15.77 -8.78 -5.07
N LEU A 30 15.12 -9.15 -3.94
CA LEU A 30 15.59 -8.89 -2.58
C LEU A 30 16.13 -10.14 -1.88
N ARG A 31 15.58 -11.31 -2.20
CA ARG A 31 15.93 -12.58 -1.56
C ARG A 31 17.45 -12.84 -1.43
N PRO A 32 18.30 -12.58 -2.44
CA PRO A 32 19.75 -12.79 -2.31
C PRO A 32 20.44 -11.96 -1.24
N LEU A 33 19.85 -10.85 -0.78
CA LEU A 33 20.37 -10.04 0.32
C LEU A 33 20.05 -10.69 1.67
N TYR A 34 18.82 -11.20 1.83
CA TYR A 34 18.39 -11.91 3.03
C TYR A 34 19.07 -13.28 3.16
N ASP A 35 19.28 -14.02 2.07
CA ASP A 35 20.04 -15.28 2.09
C ASP A 35 21.48 -15.05 2.60
N ALA A 36 22.10 -13.91 2.24
CA ALA A 36 23.42 -13.53 2.72
C ALA A 36 23.43 -13.15 4.20
N ALA A 37 22.39 -12.47 4.68
CA ALA A 37 22.19 -12.17 6.09
C ALA A 37 21.98 -13.46 6.91
N ASP A 38 21.16 -14.40 6.42
CA ASP A 38 20.93 -15.69 7.08
C ASP A 38 22.22 -16.52 7.16
N THR A 39 23.01 -16.54 6.08
CA THR A 39 24.31 -17.22 6.06
C THR A 39 25.27 -16.64 7.11
N MET A 40 25.29 -15.30 7.27
CA MET A 40 26.13 -14.62 8.24
C MET A 40 25.80 -14.99 9.69
N LEU A 41 24.55 -15.36 10.00
CA LEU A 41 24.16 -15.79 11.35
C LEU A 41 24.85 -17.11 11.79
N ALA A 42 25.42 -17.87 10.85
CA ALA A 42 26.21 -19.06 11.16
C ALA A 42 27.68 -18.75 11.48
N GLU A 43 28.15 -17.51 11.29
CA GLU A 43 29.52 -17.11 11.57
C GLU A 43 29.75 -17.01 13.09
N PRO A 44 30.76 -17.71 13.65
CA PRO A 44 31.04 -17.67 15.09
C PRO A 44 31.26 -16.23 15.58
N GLY A 45 30.54 -15.86 16.64
CA GLY A 45 30.61 -14.52 17.24
C GLY A 45 29.56 -13.53 16.71
N VAL A 46 28.87 -13.82 15.60
CA VAL A 46 27.72 -13.03 15.16
C VAL A 46 26.49 -13.41 16.01
N LEU A 47 25.89 -12.41 16.66
CA LEU A 47 24.71 -12.58 17.50
C LEU A 47 23.41 -12.29 16.74
N SER A 48 23.45 -11.30 15.84
CA SER A 48 22.29 -10.88 15.05
C SER A 48 22.71 -9.99 13.89
N ASN A 49 21.84 -9.85 12.89
CA ASN A 49 21.93 -8.82 11.88
C ASN A 49 20.54 -8.27 11.54
N SER A 50 20.51 -7.11 10.88
CA SER A 50 19.27 -6.49 10.42
C SER A 50 19.52 -5.76 9.10
N ILE A 51 18.56 -5.88 8.19
CA ILE A 51 18.51 -5.14 6.92
C ILE A 51 17.36 -4.13 7.06
N LEU A 52 17.70 -2.84 6.97
CA LEU A 52 16.75 -1.74 7.00
C LEU A 52 16.63 -1.19 5.58
N LEU A 53 15.49 -1.44 4.93
CA LEU A 53 15.26 -1.00 3.55
C LEU A 53 14.95 0.50 3.43
N GLY A 54 14.61 1.14 4.56
CA GLY A 54 14.26 2.56 4.62
C GLY A 54 12.80 2.83 4.24
N PHE A 55 12.34 4.04 4.52
CA PHE A 55 11.02 4.53 4.12
C PHE A 55 11.19 5.69 3.13
N PRO A 56 11.04 5.46 1.82
CA PRO A 56 11.43 6.45 0.80
C PRO A 56 10.55 7.71 0.78
N TYR A 57 9.47 7.74 1.55
CA TYR A 57 8.57 8.90 1.68
C TYR A 57 8.87 9.76 2.91
N ALA A 58 9.87 9.42 3.73
CA ALA A 58 10.29 10.25 4.85
C ALA A 58 11.20 11.40 4.40
N ASP A 59 10.80 12.64 4.69
CA ASP A 59 11.68 13.82 4.57
C ASP A 59 12.49 14.01 5.86
N VAL A 60 13.47 13.15 6.07
CA VAL A 60 14.38 13.18 7.23
C VAL A 60 15.83 12.95 6.78
N ALA A 61 16.80 13.45 7.54
CA ALA A 61 18.22 13.34 7.20
C ALA A 61 18.72 11.89 7.14
N GLU A 62 18.10 11.01 7.93
CA GLU A 62 18.39 9.59 8.02
C GLU A 62 17.73 8.75 6.93
N MET A 63 16.99 9.35 6.00
CA MET A 63 16.33 8.61 4.92
C MET A 63 17.37 7.91 4.06
N GLY A 64 17.25 6.58 4.01
CA GLY A 64 18.12 5.69 3.26
C GLY A 64 17.99 4.27 3.75
N SER A 65 18.81 3.38 3.21
CA SER A 65 18.91 2.00 3.68
C SER A 65 20.12 1.82 4.61
N ALA A 66 20.05 0.83 5.49
CA ALA A 66 21.13 0.50 6.41
C ALA A 66 21.22 -1.01 6.64
N THR A 67 22.41 -1.46 7.04
CA THR A 67 22.63 -2.80 7.57
C THR A 67 23.22 -2.66 8.97
N LEU A 68 22.82 -3.54 9.89
CA LEU A 68 23.30 -3.57 11.26
C LEU A 68 23.74 -4.98 11.59
N VAL A 69 24.90 -5.13 12.22
CA VAL A 69 25.38 -6.42 12.73
C VAL A 69 25.74 -6.26 14.20
N VAL A 70 25.34 -7.25 15.00
CA VAL A 70 25.65 -7.36 16.42
C VAL A 70 26.54 -8.57 16.61
N ALA A 71 27.69 -8.39 17.26
CA ALA A 71 28.66 -9.44 17.55
C ALA A 71 28.97 -9.51 19.06
N ASP A 72 29.52 -10.62 19.52
CA ASP A 72 29.93 -10.82 20.91
C ASP A 72 31.36 -10.33 21.14
N ASN A 73 31.50 -9.17 21.80
CA ASN A 73 32.76 -8.55 22.18
C ASN A 73 33.78 -8.33 21.04
N ASP A 74 33.33 -8.37 19.79
CA ASP A 74 34.17 -8.22 18.59
C ASP A 74 33.63 -7.11 17.67
N SER A 75 34.16 -5.90 17.86
CA SER A 75 33.73 -4.73 17.06
C SER A 75 34.21 -4.81 15.61
N ALA A 76 35.30 -5.53 15.34
CA ALA A 76 35.82 -5.69 13.98
C ALA A 76 34.92 -6.63 13.18
N LEU A 77 34.49 -7.75 13.77
CA LEU A 77 33.53 -8.67 13.18
C LEU A 77 32.19 -7.98 12.88
N ALA A 78 31.67 -7.18 13.83
CA ALA A 78 30.44 -6.41 13.61
C ALA A 78 30.59 -5.43 12.42
N ALA A 79 31.71 -4.69 12.35
CA ALA A 79 31.96 -3.73 11.29
C ALA A 79 32.13 -4.40 9.91
N ASP A 80 32.88 -5.49 9.84
CA ASP A 80 33.06 -6.28 8.61
C ASP A 80 31.72 -6.82 8.11
N GLY A 81 30.94 -7.45 8.98
CA GLY A 81 29.62 -7.99 8.62
C GLY A 81 28.67 -6.92 8.11
N ALA A 82 28.59 -5.77 8.80
CA ALA A 82 27.74 -4.66 8.37
C ALA A 82 28.16 -4.14 6.99
N ASN A 83 29.46 -3.96 6.75
CA ASN A 83 29.99 -3.53 5.45
C ASN A 83 29.75 -4.56 4.35
N ARG A 84 29.96 -5.86 4.59
CA ARG A 84 29.67 -6.92 3.60
C ARG A 84 28.21 -6.93 3.15
N LEU A 85 27.27 -6.78 4.09
CA LEU A 85 25.85 -6.67 3.76
C LEU A 85 25.54 -5.35 3.03
N GLY A 86 26.12 -4.24 3.48
CA GLY A 86 25.94 -2.91 2.87
C GLY A 86 26.47 -2.85 1.44
N GLU A 87 27.65 -3.40 1.18
CA GLU A 87 28.24 -3.52 -0.16
C GLU A 87 27.38 -4.39 -1.07
N ARG A 88 26.88 -5.52 -0.57
CA ARG A 88 25.98 -6.38 -1.33
C ARG A 88 24.68 -5.66 -1.69
N MET A 89 24.10 -4.93 -0.74
CA MET A 89 22.93 -4.08 -0.98
C MET A 89 23.23 -3.04 -2.06
N TRP A 90 24.38 -2.35 -1.98
CA TRP A 90 24.80 -1.37 -2.98
C TRP A 90 24.99 -1.99 -4.37
N GLN A 91 25.59 -3.17 -4.47
CA GLN A 91 25.75 -3.91 -5.74
C GLN A 91 24.39 -4.27 -6.37
N MET A 92 23.36 -4.45 -5.54
CA MET A 92 21.99 -4.76 -5.97
C MET A 92 21.17 -3.51 -6.33
N GLN A 93 21.72 -2.28 -6.27
CA GLN A 93 20.95 -1.03 -6.45
C GLN A 93 20.04 -1.00 -7.70
N GLN A 94 20.44 -1.64 -8.81
CA GLN A 94 19.63 -1.67 -10.04
C GLN A 94 18.38 -2.54 -9.90
N SER A 95 18.39 -3.56 -9.02
CA SER A 95 17.22 -4.39 -8.75
C SER A 95 16.18 -3.68 -7.87
N PHE A 96 16.54 -2.55 -7.26
CA PHE A 96 15.68 -1.75 -6.38
C PHE A 96 14.92 -0.63 -7.11
N VAL A 97 15.14 -0.49 -8.42
CA VAL A 97 14.35 0.39 -9.28
C VAL A 97 13.00 -0.27 -9.57
N ALA A 98 11.91 0.48 -9.40
CA ALA A 98 10.56 -0.05 -9.60
C ALA A 98 10.27 -0.44 -11.04
N GLN A 99 9.47 -1.49 -11.20
CA GLN A 99 8.88 -1.87 -12.48
C GLN A 99 7.40 -1.52 -12.48
N LEU A 100 7.09 -0.36 -13.06
CA LEU A 100 5.73 0.17 -13.13
C LEU A 100 5.07 -0.18 -14.47
N VAL A 101 3.74 -0.25 -14.46
CA VAL A 101 2.91 -0.48 -15.65
C VAL A 101 2.08 0.77 -15.87
N GLU A 102 2.01 1.23 -17.11
CA GLU A 102 1.16 2.36 -17.49
C GLU A 102 -0.32 2.04 -17.22
N ILE A 103 -1.10 3.04 -16.81
CA ILE A 103 -2.48 2.85 -16.35
C ILE A 103 -3.36 2.17 -17.41
N ASP A 104 -3.28 2.65 -18.67
CA ASP A 104 -4.11 2.09 -19.75
C ASP A 104 -3.71 0.64 -20.09
N GLU A 105 -2.40 0.33 -20.05
CA GLU A 105 -1.91 -1.04 -20.24
C GLU A 105 -2.36 -1.96 -19.10
N ALA A 106 -2.31 -1.49 -17.85
CA ALA A 106 -2.79 -2.25 -16.69
C ALA A 106 -4.28 -2.58 -16.79
N ILE A 107 -5.10 -1.63 -17.26
CA ILE A 107 -6.52 -1.84 -17.52
C ILE A 107 -6.72 -2.86 -18.66
N ASP A 108 -5.95 -2.78 -19.75
CA ASP A 108 -6.04 -3.75 -20.86
C ASP A 108 -5.74 -5.18 -20.40
N ARG A 109 -4.66 -5.34 -19.62
CA ARG A 109 -4.28 -6.63 -19.02
C ARG A 109 -5.36 -7.16 -18.08
N ALA A 110 -5.93 -6.29 -17.24
CA ALA A 110 -7.04 -6.66 -16.35
C ALA A 110 -8.29 -7.10 -17.13
N LEU A 111 -8.63 -6.40 -18.22
CA LEU A 111 -9.76 -6.74 -19.10
C LEU A 111 -9.53 -8.01 -19.94
N ALA A 112 -8.29 -8.44 -20.13
CA ALA A 112 -7.97 -9.72 -20.77
C ALA A 112 -7.98 -10.92 -19.81
N SER A 113 -7.92 -10.70 -18.49
CA SER A 113 -7.89 -11.75 -17.46
C SER A 113 -9.21 -12.53 -17.39
N PRO A 114 -9.26 -13.86 -17.17
CA PRO A 114 -10.53 -14.61 -17.13
C PRO A 114 -11.46 -14.26 -15.95
N GLY A 115 -10.98 -13.59 -14.91
CA GLY A 115 -11.77 -13.25 -13.72
C GLY A 115 -11.50 -11.85 -13.19
N PRO A 116 -12.10 -11.46 -12.03
CA PRO A 116 -11.87 -10.17 -11.41
C PRO A 116 -10.38 -9.85 -11.26
N ALA A 117 -9.99 -8.64 -11.63
CA ALA A 117 -8.62 -8.15 -11.47
C ALA A 117 -8.58 -7.05 -10.40
N CYS A 118 -7.57 -7.10 -9.53
CA CYS A 118 -7.29 -6.03 -8.58
C CYS A 118 -6.07 -5.25 -9.07
N LEU A 119 -6.24 -3.97 -9.38
CA LEU A 119 -5.16 -3.04 -9.70
C LEU A 119 -4.71 -2.35 -8.41
N LEU A 120 -3.40 -2.40 -8.14
CA LEU A 120 -2.81 -1.74 -6.97
C LEU A 120 -2.38 -0.31 -7.34
N GLU A 121 -3.00 0.67 -6.70
CA GLU A 121 -2.63 2.08 -6.83
C GLU A 121 -1.50 2.42 -5.85
N MET A 122 -0.26 2.14 -6.28
CA MET A 122 0.92 2.29 -5.41
C MET A 122 1.18 3.74 -4.98
N GLY A 123 0.88 4.70 -5.85
CA GLY A 123 1.08 6.13 -5.60
C GLY A 123 0.21 6.71 -4.48
N ASP A 124 -0.89 6.03 -4.14
CA ASP A 124 -1.78 6.40 -3.05
C ASP A 124 -1.87 5.29 -2.00
N ASN A 125 -0.72 4.78 -1.57
CA ASN A 125 -0.65 3.79 -0.51
C ASN A 125 -0.94 4.43 0.86
N VAL A 126 -2.16 4.25 1.36
CA VAL A 126 -2.60 4.78 2.66
C VAL A 126 -1.71 4.33 3.82
N GLY A 127 -1.20 3.09 3.78
CA GLY A 127 -0.26 2.58 4.79
C GLY A 127 1.09 3.29 4.77
N GLY A 128 1.45 3.88 3.62
CA GLY A 128 2.61 4.75 3.43
C GLY A 128 2.33 6.24 3.65
N GLY A 129 1.17 6.60 4.23
CA GLY A 129 0.85 7.99 4.58
C GLY A 129 0.15 8.80 3.50
N SER A 130 -0.19 8.21 2.35
CA SER A 130 -0.94 8.87 1.29
C SER A 130 -2.40 9.21 1.69
N PRO A 131 -3.05 10.19 1.02
CA PRO A 131 -4.31 10.75 1.46
C PRO A 131 -5.55 9.87 1.24
N ALA A 132 -5.43 8.78 0.49
CA ALA A 132 -6.48 7.81 0.17
C ALA A 132 -7.57 8.31 -0.80
N ASP A 133 -7.34 9.39 -1.53
CA ASP A 133 -8.31 9.98 -2.46
C ASP A 133 -7.82 10.11 -3.91
N SER A 134 -6.72 9.43 -4.27
CA SER A 134 -6.23 9.42 -5.64
C SER A 134 -7.25 8.92 -6.64
N THR A 135 -7.32 9.63 -7.77
CA THR A 135 -8.29 9.35 -8.83
C THR A 135 -7.64 8.83 -10.11
N PHE A 136 -6.32 8.69 -10.24
CA PHE A 136 -5.69 8.35 -11.53
C PHE A 136 -6.27 7.08 -12.17
N LEU A 137 -6.33 5.97 -11.43
CA LEU A 137 -6.94 4.73 -11.93
C LEU A 137 -8.45 4.86 -12.09
N ALA A 138 -9.14 5.48 -11.12
CA ALA A 138 -10.59 5.68 -11.16
C ALA A 138 -11.03 6.53 -12.37
N ALA A 139 -10.28 7.58 -12.70
CA ALA A 139 -10.51 8.48 -13.81
C ALA A 139 -10.25 7.77 -15.15
N ALA A 140 -9.25 6.90 -15.23
CA ALA A 140 -9.03 6.07 -16.42
C ALA A 140 -10.16 5.05 -16.64
N LEU A 141 -10.59 4.36 -15.57
CA LEU A 141 -11.75 3.45 -15.62
C LEU A 141 -13.04 4.18 -16.02
N HIS A 142 -13.26 5.38 -15.47
CA HIS A 142 -14.37 6.26 -15.80
C HIS A 142 -14.35 6.70 -17.27
N ARG A 143 -13.22 7.26 -17.73
CA ARG A 143 -13.00 7.71 -19.12
C ARG A 143 -13.25 6.59 -20.11
N ARG A 144 -12.78 5.38 -19.80
CA ARG A 144 -12.93 4.19 -20.64
C ARG A 144 -14.29 3.49 -20.49
N ARG A 145 -15.15 3.96 -19.58
CA ARG A 145 -16.47 3.39 -19.29
C ARG A 145 -16.39 1.89 -18.98
N VAL A 146 -15.41 1.51 -18.17
CA VAL A 146 -15.25 0.11 -17.75
C VAL A 146 -16.40 -0.26 -16.83
N ALA A 147 -17.27 -1.13 -17.34
CA ALA A 147 -18.40 -1.67 -16.58
C ALA A 147 -17.91 -2.46 -15.37
N ASP A 148 -18.72 -2.44 -14.31
CA ASP A 148 -18.49 -3.18 -13.07
C ASP A 148 -17.09 -2.94 -12.49
N SER A 149 -16.66 -1.68 -12.48
CA SER A 149 -15.41 -1.26 -11.85
C SER A 149 -15.62 -0.70 -10.44
N PHE A 150 -14.61 -0.80 -9.59
CA PHE A 150 -14.67 -0.36 -8.19
C PHE A 150 -13.44 0.46 -7.77
N VAL A 151 -13.66 1.50 -6.98
CA VAL A 151 -12.61 2.21 -6.21
C VAL A 151 -13.14 2.65 -4.84
N CYS A 152 -12.29 2.67 -3.83
CA CYS A 152 -12.55 3.30 -2.53
C CYS A 152 -11.79 4.63 -2.43
N LEU A 153 -12.48 5.72 -2.06
CA LEU A 153 -11.93 7.07 -1.98
C LEU A 153 -12.28 7.72 -0.64
N PHE A 154 -11.28 8.28 0.04
CA PHE A 154 -11.49 9.16 1.17
C PHE A 154 -12.06 10.50 0.70
N ASP A 155 -13.33 10.75 1.00
CA ASP A 155 -14.02 11.96 0.57
C ASP A 155 -15.21 12.27 1.50
N PRO A 156 -14.93 12.80 2.72
CA PRO A 156 -15.98 13.07 3.71
C PRO A 156 -17.03 14.06 3.21
N ASN A 157 -16.66 14.98 2.33
CA ASN A 157 -17.60 15.93 1.75
C ASN A 157 -18.61 15.23 0.83
N SER A 158 -18.14 14.33 -0.03
CA SER A 158 -19.02 13.54 -0.90
C SER A 158 -19.89 12.55 -0.13
N VAL A 159 -19.38 11.97 0.97
CA VAL A 159 -20.20 11.17 1.90
C VAL A 159 -21.38 11.98 2.42
N GLU A 160 -21.14 13.20 2.90
CA GLU A 160 -22.20 14.06 3.45
C GLU A 160 -23.24 14.45 2.38
N GLN A 161 -22.80 14.76 1.15
CA GLN A 161 -23.71 15.02 0.04
C GLN A 161 -24.62 13.82 -0.25
N ALA A 162 -24.05 12.61 -0.33
CA ALA A 162 -24.81 11.39 -0.56
C ALA A 162 -25.77 11.08 0.60
N ARG A 163 -25.36 11.29 1.86
CA ARG A 163 -26.22 11.10 3.03
C ARG A 163 -27.42 12.05 3.04
N ARG A 164 -27.22 13.33 2.69
CA ARG A 164 -28.31 14.32 2.59
C ARG A 164 -29.30 13.98 1.49
N ALA A 165 -28.81 13.48 0.35
CA ALA A 165 -29.65 13.11 -0.78
C ALA A 165 -30.45 11.82 -0.51
N GLY A 166 -29.85 10.86 0.20
CA GLY A 166 -30.48 9.59 0.54
C GLY A 166 -30.30 8.51 -0.53
N VAL A 167 -30.54 7.26 -0.14
CA VAL A 167 -30.45 6.09 -1.04
C VAL A 167 -31.45 6.23 -2.19
N GLY A 168 -30.99 5.90 -3.41
CA GLY A 168 -31.77 6.01 -4.65
C GLY A 168 -31.71 7.39 -5.32
N ALA A 169 -31.21 8.42 -4.63
CA ALA A 169 -31.06 9.75 -5.21
C ALA A 169 -29.98 9.77 -6.30
N ARG A 170 -30.18 10.63 -7.31
CA ARG A 170 -29.20 10.98 -8.34
C ARG A 170 -28.75 12.41 -8.12
N LEU A 171 -27.44 12.62 -8.05
CA LEU A 171 -26.85 13.94 -7.83
C LEU A 171 -25.54 14.08 -8.58
N ARG A 172 -25.27 15.29 -9.06
CA ARG A 172 -23.97 15.66 -9.64
C ARG A 172 -23.00 15.93 -8.51
N MET A 173 -21.86 15.24 -8.53
CA MET A 173 -20.82 15.34 -7.52
C MET A 173 -19.44 15.33 -8.17
N THR A 174 -18.47 15.86 -7.45
CA THR A 174 -17.04 15.70 -7.73
C THR A 174 -16.44 14.82 -6.65
N VAL A 175 -15.88 13.67 -7.00
CA VAL A 175 -15.38 12.68 -6.03
C VAL A 175 -13.86 12.46 -6.14
N GLY A 176 -13.18 12.33 -4.99
CA GLY A 176 -11.73 12.14 -4.90
C GLY A 176 -10.91 13.34 -5.39
N GLY A 177 -9.57 13.26 -5.28
CA GLY A 177 -8.63 14.26 -5.80
C GLY A 177 -8.75 15.63 -5.16
N LYS A 178 -9.09 15.68 -3.87
CA LYS A 178 -9.35 16.92 -3.10
C LYS A 178 -8.25 17.25 -2.10
N SER A 179 -7.38 16.30 -1.78
CA SER A 179 -6.34 16.49 -0.76
C SER A 179 -5.20 17.40 -1.21
N ASP A 180 -4.77 17.29 -2.48
CA ASP A 180 -3.67 18.06 -3.07
C ASP A 180 -3.76 18.04 -4.61
N ASP A 181 -2.70 18.53 -5.29
CA ASP A 181 -2.56 18.55 -6.75
C ASP A 181 -1.73 17.38 -7.31
N GLN A 182 -1.33 16.41 -6.46
CA GLN A 182 -0.49 15.27 -6.81
C GLN A 182 -1.28 13.97 -6.97
N HIS A 183 -2.49 13.87 -6.41
CA HIS A 183 -3.33 12.65 -6.43
C HIS A 183 -4.46 12.69 -7.48
N GLY A 184 -4.26 13.46 -8.55
CA GLY A 184 -5.18 13.54 -9.67
C GLY A 184 -6.36 14.48 -9.43
N GLN A 185 -7.12 14.73 -10.51
CA GLN A 185 -8.25 15.67 -10.47
C GLN A 185 -9.53 14.98 -9.99
N PRO A 186 -10.45 15.70 -9.32
CA PRO A 186 -11.75 15.15 -8.95
C PRO A 186 -12.55 14.64 -10.15
N ILE A 187 -13.24 13.52 -9.97
CA ILE A 187 -14.10 12.94 -11.00
C ILE A 187 -15.48 13.59 -10.89
N ALA A 188 -15.85 14.40 -11.89
CA ALA A 188 -17.15 15.05 -11.98
C ALA A 188 -18.13 14.20 -12.80
N ASP A 189 -19.21 13.71 -12.19
CA ASP A 189 -20.27 12.98 -12.88
C ASP A 189 -21.59 13.06 -12.12
N GLU A 190 -22.65 12.53 -12.70
CA GLU A 190 -23.87 12.18 -12.00
C GLU A 190 -23.76 10.78 -11.39
N PHE A 191 -24.01 10.71 -10.09
CA PHE A 191 -23.93 9.48 -9.31
C PHE A 191 -25.28 9.11 -8.72
N THR A 192 -25.59 7.83 -8.69
CA THR A 192 -26.71 7.25 -7.95
C THR A 192 -26.22 6.74 -6.60
N VAL A 193 -26.89 7.11 -5.50
CA VAL A 193 -26.60 6.59 -4.16
C VAL A 193 -27.17 5.18 -4.02
N LEU A 194 -26.31 4.18 -3.89
CA LEU A 194 -26.70 2.77 -3.75
C LEU A 194 -26.90 2.35 -2.30
N GLY A 195 -26.12 2.92 -1.38
CA GLY A 195 -26.18 2.57 0.04
C GLY A 195 -25.44 3.55 0.93
N LEU A 196 -25.87 3.62 2.19
CA LEU A 196 -25.29 4.48 3.23
C LEU A 196 -25.01 3.61 4.46
N TYR A 197 -23.81 3.70 5.01
CA TYR A 197 -23.32 2.83 6.08
C TYR A 197 -22.55 3.64 7.12
N GLU A 198 -22.44 3.11 8.34
CA GLU A 198 -21.64 3.70 9.41
C GLU A 198 -20.14 3.36 9.29
N GLY A 199 -19.77 2.42 8.40
CA GLY A 199 -18.38 2.06 8.08
C GLY A 199 -17.62 1.28 9.16
N ARG A 200 -18.33 0.75 10.16
CA ARG A 200 -17.75 -0.12 11.20
C ARG A 200 -17.91 -1.58 10.84
N PHE A 201 -16.84 -2.35 10.94
CA PHE A 201 -16.86 -3.79 10.69
C PHE A 201 -15.81 -4.54 11.53
N HIS A 202 -16.01 -5.85 11.62
CA HIS A 202 -15.20 -6.75 12.44
C HIS A 202 -14.70 -7.94 11.61
N GLU A 203 -13.44 -8.31 11.82
CA GLU A 203 -12.81 -9.53 11.31
C GLU A 203 -12.62 -10.56 12.42
N PRO A 204 -12.91 -11.85 12.18
CA PRO A 204 -12.82 -12.89 13.21
C PRO A 204 -11.37 -13.20 13.63
N GLN A 205 -10.39 -12.77 12.83
CA GLN A 205 -8.97 -12.94 13.08
C GLN A 205 -8.26 -11.60 12.86
N PRO A 206 -7.15 -11.34 13.58
CA PRO A 206 -6.35 -10.15 13.36
C PRO A 206 -5.93 -10.01 11.89
N ARG A 207 -6.01 -8.79 11.34
CA ARG A 207 -5.35 -8.44 10.07
C ARG A 207 -4.10 -7.61 10.34
N HIS A 208 -3.60 -6.95 9.31
CA HIS A 208 -2.43 -6.08 9.39
C HIS A 208 -2.53 -5.13 10.60
N GLY A 209 -1.43 -5.01 11.36
CA GLY A 209 -1.38 -4.24 12.60
C GLY A 209 -2.01 -4.92 13.83
N GLY A 210 -2.50 -6.16 13.72
CA GLY A 210 -3.07 -6.92 14.83
C GLY A 210 -4.52 -6.54 15.17
N PHE A 211 -5.17 -5.72 14.35
CA PHE A 211 -6.52 -5.23 14.59
C PHE A 211 -7.60 -6.23 14.14
N THR A 212 -8.73 -6.25 14.83
CA THR A 212 -9.94 -7.00 14.44
C THR A 212 -11.15 -6.10 14.22
N ASN A 213 -11.15 -4.90 14.80
CA ASN A 213 -12.21 -3.91 14.66
C ASN A 213 -11.73 -2.75 13.80
N TYR A 214 -12.57 -2.34 12.84
CA TYR A 214 -12.25 -1.32 11.85
C TYR A 214 -13.36 -0.28 11.77
N ASP A 215 -12.99 0.96 11.46
CA ASP A 215 -13.91 2.09 11.34
C ASP A 215 -13.41 3.05 10.23
N GLN A 216 -13.98 2.92 9.04
CA GLN A 216 -13.73 3.84 7.91
C GLN A 216 -14.66 5.08 7.94
N GLY A 217 -15.38 5.27 9.04
CA GLY A 217 -16.38 6.31 9.21
C GLY A 217 -17.62 6.12 8.33
N ALA A 218 -18.55 7.08 8.44
CA ALA A 218 -19.69 7.16 7.54
C ALA A 218 -19.24 6.94 6.08
N THR A 219 -19.94 6.04 5.42
CA THR A 219 -19.59 5.52 4.09
C THR A 219 -20.80 5.63 3.18
N ALA A 220 -20.59 6.08 1.95
CA ALA A 220 -21.60 6.07 0.90
C ALA A 220 -21.10 5.24 -0.28
N ILE A 221 -21.95 4.35 -0.78
CA ILE A 221 -21.71 3.63 -2.02
C ILE A 221 -22.46 4.37 -3.12
N VAL A 222 -21.73 4.86 -4.12
CA VAL A 222 -22.31 5.57 -5.25
C VAL A 222 -21.86 4.94 -6.56
N ARG A 223 -22.66 5.06 -7.62
CA ARG A 223 -22.32 4.54 -8.95
C ARG A 223 -22.65 5.55 -10.02
N CYS A 224 -21.72 5.80 -10.93
CA CYS A 224 -21.99 6.64 -12.10
C CYS A 224 -22.52 5.81 -13.27
N ASN A 225 -23.08 6.51 -14.27
CA ASN A 225 -23.65 5.87 -15.46
C ASN A 225 -22.60 5.13 -16.32
N ALA A 226 -21.31 5.41 -16.14
CA ALA A 226 -20.22 4.73 -16.84
C ALA A 226 -19.90 3.34 -16.26
N GLY A 227 -20.53 2.93 -15.15
CA GLY A 227 -20.33 1.62 -14.52
C GLY A 227 -19.34 1.60 -13.35
N LEU A 228 -18.68 2.73 -13.06
CA LEU A 228 -17.78 2.87 -11.92
C LEU A 228 -18.57 2.98 -10.62
N THR A 229 -18.31 2.06 -9.70
CA THR A 229 -18.79 2.07 -8.32
C THR A 229 -17.72 2.69 -7.43
N VAL A 230 -18.09 3.68 -6.64
CA VAL A 230 -17.20 4.39 -5.73
C VAL A 230 -17.70 4.18 -4.30
N MET A 231 -16.84 3.64 -3.45
CA MET A 231 -17.01 3.68 -2.00
C MET A 231 -16.38 4.97 -1.49
N LEU A 232 -17.21 5.90 -1.01
CA LEU A 232 -16.77 7.14 -0.40
C LEU A 232 -16.70 6.95 1.11
N THR A 233 -15.56 7.24 1.73
CA THR A 233 -15.37 7.11 3.18
C THR A 233 -15.08 8.45 3.83
N SER A 234 -15.43 8.60 5.12
CA SER A 234 -15.17 9.80 5.91
C SER A 234 -13.96 9.70 6.83
N ARG A 235 -13.34 8.51 6.92
CA ARG A 235 -12.03 8.31 7.52
C ARG A 235 -11.13 7.58 6.53
N ARG A 236 -9.84 7.95 6.54
CA ARG A 236 -8.81 7.23 5.79
C ARG A 236 -8.63 5.85 6.39
N MET A 237 -8.66 4.83 5.55
CA MET A 237 -8.44 3.46 5.98
C MET A 237 -7.75 2.70 4.85
N PRO A 238 -6.58 2.07 5.10
CA PRO A 238 -5.99 1.12 4.17
C PRO A 238 -6.95 -0.06 3.91
N PRO A 239 -6.85 -0.73 2.75
CA PRO A 239 -7.69 -1.88 2.42
C PRO A 239 -7.24 -3.15 3.17
N PHE A 240 -7.30 -3.13 4.51
CA PHE A 240 -6.86 -4.21 5.38
C PHE A 240 -7.64 -5.52 5.23
N SER A 241 -8.85 -5.43 4.67
CA SER A 241 -9.81 -6.53 4.64
C SER A 241 -10.83 -6.36 3.54
N LEU A 242 -11.21 -7.47 2.91
CA LEU A 242 -12.37 -7.54 2.01
C LEU A 242 -13.68 -7.15 2.70
N ARG A 243 -13.77 -7.24 4.04
CA ARG A 243 -14.93 -6.75 4.81
C ARG A 243 -15.12 -5.25 4.72
N GLN A 244 -14.12 -4.49 4.28
CA GLN A 244 -14.31 -3.11 3.87
C GLN A 244 -15.45 -2.99 2.84
N LEU A 245 -15.51 -3.92 1.88
CA LEU A 245 -16.54 -3.99 0.84
C LEU A 245 -17.77 -4.75 1.31
N THR A 246 -17.58 -5.97 1.82
CA THR A 246 -18.72 -6.87 2.08
C THR A 246 -19.60 -6.39 3.24
N SER A 247 -19.06 -5.63 4.21
CA SER A 247 -19.87 -4.98 5.25
C SER A 247 -20.80 -3.89 4.70
N CYS A 248 -20.51 -3.37 3.51
CA CYS A 248 -21.33 -2.42 2.78
C CYS A 248 -22.14 -3.09 1.65
N GLY A 249 -22.35 -4.41 1.72
CA GLY A 249 -23.15 -5.16 0.75
C GLY A 249 -22.55 -5.24 -0.65
N LEU A 250 -21.25 -4.93 -0.81
CA LEU A 250 -20.54 -5.08 -2.07
C LEU A 250 -19.81 -6.42 -2.10
N GLU A 251 -20.07 -7.21 -3.13
CA GLU A 251 -19.33 -8.45 -3.35
C GLU A 251 -18.16 -8.22 -4.29
N PRO A 252 -16.89 -8.37 -3.83
CA PRO A 252 -15.71 -8.09 -4.65
C PRO A 252 -15.69 -8.84 -5.98
N THR A 253 -16.25 -10.06 -6.00
CA THR A 253 -16.30 -10.92 -7.19
C THR A 253 -17.27 -10.45 -8.27
N GLN A 254 -18.16 -9.49 -7.97
CA GLN A 254 -19.05 -8.89 -8.96
C GLN A 254 -18.36 -7.82 -9.81
N PHE A 255 -17.18 -7.36 -9.40
CA PHE A 255 -16.44 -6.36 -10.15
C PHE A 255 -15.50 -7.00 -11.16
N ARG A 256 -15.47 -6.43 -12.36
CA ARG A 256 -14.48 -6.78 -13.38
C ARG A 256 -13.09 -6.31 -12.99
N ILE A 257 -13.01 -5.08 -12.48
CA ILE A 257 -11.78 -4.44 -12.01
C ILE A 257 -12.04 -3.78 -10.66
N LEU A 258 -11.19 -4.07 -9.67
CA LEU A 258 -11.13 -3.36 -8.41
C LEU A 258 -9.83 -2.56 -8.34
N VAL A 259 -9.87 -1.38 -7.74
CA VAL A 259 -8.69 -0.60 -7.38
C VAL A 259 -8.48 -0.71 -5.88
N ALA A 260 -7.30 -1.16 -5.46
CA ALA A 260 -6.88 -1.17 -4.07
C ALA A 260 -5.66 -0.25 -3.88
N LYS A 261 -5.67 0.50 -2.78
CA LYS A 261 -4.63 1.47 -2.44
C LYS A 261 -3.53 0.79 -1.62
N GLY A 262 -2.42 0.45 -2.26
CA GLY A 262 -1.37 -0.38 -1.68
C GLY A 262 -0.31 -0.81 -2.70
N VAL A 263 0.67 -1.57 -2.25
CA VAL A 263 1.87 -1.92 -3.02
C VAL A 263 2.00 -3.43 -3.24
N ASN A 264 1.67 -4.24 -2.24
CA ASN A 264 1.70 -5.70 -2.31
C ASN A 264 0.29 -6.25 -2.03
N ALA A 265 -0.08 -7.33 -2.73
CA ALA A 265 -1.34 -8.05 -2.56
C ALA A 265 -1.14 -9.35 -1.78
#